data_AF-A0AAN7FN84-F1
#
_entry.id   AF-A0AAN7FN84-F1
#
_cell.length_a   1.000
_cell.length_b   1.000
_cell.length_c   1.000
_cell.angle_alpha   90.00
_cell.angle_beta   90.00
_cell.angle_gamma   90.00
#
_symmetry.space_group_name_H-M   'P 1'
#
loop_
_entity.id
_entity.type
_entity.pdbx_description
1 polymer ?
#
loop_
_entity_poly.entity_id
_entity_poly.type
_entity_poly.pdbx_seq_one_letter_code
_entity_poly.pdbx_strand_id
1 'polypeptide(L)'
;MAVLETIPVLLSSSSSSSSFLDTSTVIALTVFFALLCACIIIGHLLEENRWANESITALLLGLCCGVVVLLITKFQSSRILVFSEDLFFLYLLPPIIFNAGFQVKKKQFFKNFTTILLFGVVGTVISFCLISLGAYLLFKRIGVTSLDIQDYLAVGAILSATDSVCTLQVLNQDETPLLYSIVFGEGVVNDATSIVLFNAVQSLDVSNIDLLTALKLLGTFLYLLFTSTALGIAAGLISAYIIKTLYFGRHSTDREVALMMLMAYLSYMLAELLNLSGILTIFFCGIVMSHYTWHNVTESSRVTTKHAFATISFIAETFIFLYVGMDALDIDKWKSSKASPGTFISVSSTLFALVLVGRAAFVFPIANITNCIKKRPSTKIELRKQAL
;
A
#
# COMPACT_ATOMS: atom_id res chain seq x y z
N MET A 1 11.32 -5.70 -41.45
CA MET A 1 11.56 -7.08 -41.90
C MET A 1 11.93 -8.02 -40.74
N ALA A 2 11.37 -7.79 -39.53
CA ALA A 2 11.68 -8.55 -38.31
C ALA A 2 10.39 -9.01 -37.57
N VAL A 3 9.25 -9.00 -38.27
CA VAL A 3 7.92 -9.33 -37.69
C VAL A 3 7.36 -10.63 -38.27
N LEU A 4 8.03 -11.24 -39.27
CA LEU A 4 7.55 -12.47 -39.92
C LEU A 4 8.22 -13.76 -39.41
N GLU A 5 9.23 -13.69 -38.54
CA GLU A 5 9.97 -14.87 -38.06
C GLU A 5 9.51 -15.40 -36.67
N THR A 6 8.60 -14.72 -35.99
CA THR A 6 8.16 -15.10 -34.63
C THR A 6 6.93 -16.02 -34.59
N ILE A 7 6.31 -16.33 -35.73
CA ILE A 7 5.08 -17.12 -35.82
C ILE A 7 5.31 -18.66 -35.76
N PRO A 8 6.44 -19.27 -36.21
CA PRO A 8 6.56 -20.73 -36.19
C PRO A 8 6.92 -21.34 -34.82
N VAL A 9 7.33 -20.55 -33.82
CA VAL A 9 7.79 -21.07 -32.51
C VAL A 9 6.61 -21.44 -31.59
N LEU A 10 5.39 -20.99 -31.91
CA LEU A 10 4.19 -21.25 -31.11
C LEU A 10 3.51 -22.60 -31.36
N LEU A 11 3.97 -23.39 -32.35
CA LEU A 11 3.28 -24.61 -32.80
C LEU A 11 4.08 -25.92 -32.65
N SER A 12 5.32 -25.88 -32.12
CA SER A 12 6.17 -27.09 -32.00
C SER A 12 6.41 -27.58 -30.56
N SER A 13 5.70 -27.07 -29.56
CA SER A 13 5.78 -27.58 -28.17
C SER A 13 4.57 -28.42 -27.75
N SER A 14 3.89 -29.06 -28.71
CA SER A 14 2.85 -30.06 -28.43
C SER A 14 3.47 -31.44 -28.17
N SER A 15 4.27 -31.57 -27.12
CA SER A 15 4.69 -32.89 -26.59
C SER A 15 5.26 -32.80 -25.17
N SER A 16 4.39 -32.58 -24.18
CA SER A 16 4.51 -33.23 -22.87
C SER A 16 3.23 -33.01 -22.07
N SER A 17 2.64 -34.12 -21.63
CA SER A 17 1.53 -34.15 -20.68
C SER A 17 1.92 -33.42 -19.39
N SER A 18 1.42 -32.21 -19.20
CA SER A 18 1.41 -31.52 -17.91
C SER A 18 -0.03 -31.13 -17.62
N SER A 19 -0.57 -31.59 -16.49
CA SER A 19 -1.76 -30.96 -15.93
C SER A 19 -1.46 -29.46 -15.83
N PHE A 20 -2.36 -28.62 -16.32
CA PHE A 20 -2.16 -27.17 -16.48
C PHE A 20 -1.73 -26.44 -15.19
N LEU A 21 -1.88 -27.10 -14.03
CA LEU A 21 -1.28 -26.76 -12.75
C LEU A 21 -0.68 -28.04 -12.15
N ASP A 22 0.51 -27.94 -11.56
CA ASP A 22 1.07 -29.03 -10.74
C ASP A 22 0.11 -29.31 -9.58
N THR A 23 -0.19 -30.58 -9.28
CA THR A 23 -1.10 -30.97 -8.19
C THR A 23 -0.75 -30.31 -6.85
N SER A 24 0.54 -30.10 -6.58
CA SER A 24 1.03 -29.38 -5.40
C SER A 24 0.59 -27.92 -5.36
N THR A 25 0.58 -27.22 -6.50
CA THR A 25 0.12 -25.83 -6.60
C THR A 25 -1.38 -25.72 -6.39
N VAL A 26 -2.16 -26.67 -6.93
CA VAL A 26 -3.61 -26.71 -6.73
C VAL A 26 -3.96 -26.93 -5.25
N ILE A 27 -3.26 -27.84 -4.57
CA ILE A 27 -3.45 -28.07 -3.13
C ILE A 27 -3.10 -26.81 -2.34
N ALA A 28 -1.97 -26.16 -2.65
CA ALA A 28 -1.56 -24.92 -1.97
C ALA A 28 -2.60 -23.80 -2.12
N LEU A 29 -3.10 -23.57 -3.33
CA LEU A 29 -4.15 -22.59 -3.60
C LEU A 29 -5.46 -22.96 -2.88
N THR A 30 -5.83 -24.24 -2.87
CA THR A 30 -7.05 -24.70 -2.18
C THR A 30 -6.97 -24.44 -0.68
N VAL A 31 -5.85 -24.76 -0.05
CA VAL A 31 -5.62 -24.47 1.38
C VAL A 31 -5.68 -22.96 1.61
N PHE A 32 -5.01 -22.17 0.78
CA PHE A 32 -4.99 -20.72 0.92
C PHE A 32 -6.39 -20.09 0.80
N PHE A 33 -7.20 -20.49 -0.19
CA PHE A 33 -8.58 -20.02 -0.32
C PHE A 33 -9.47 -20.47 0.84
N ALA A 34 -9.29 -21.70 1.34
CA ALA A 34 -10.00 -22.18 2.52
C ALA A 34 -9.68 -21.33 3.77
N LEU A 35 -8.42 -20.92 3.93
CA LEU A 35 -7.97 -20.03 4.99
C LEU A 35 -8.56 -18.62 4.86
N LEU A 36 -8.64 -18.07 3.64
CA LEU A 36 -9.34 -16.80 3.42
C LEU A 36 -10.81 -16.87 3.81
N CYS A 37 -11.52 -17.94 3.42
CA CYS A 37 -12.90 -18.14 3.84
C CYS A 37 -13.02 -18.24 5.37
N ALA A 38 -12.12 -18.97 6.02
CA ALA A 38 -12.07 -19.09 7.47
C ALA A 38 -11.81 -17.72 8.14
N CYS A 39 -10.90 -16.89 7.61
CA CYS A 39 -10.66 -15.53 8.07
C CYS A 39 -11.93 -14.69 8.06
N ILE A 40 -12.70 -14.72 6.97
CA ILE A 40 -13.92 -13.93 6.85
C ILE A 40 -14.98 -14.40 7.85
N ILE A 41 -15.16 -15.72 8.00
CA ILE A 41 -16.14 -16.29 8.93
C ILE A 41 -15.75 -15.98 10.39
N ILE A 42 -14.49 -16.23 10.76
CA ILE A 42 -13.99 -15.99 12.12
C ILE A 42 -13.98 -14.49 12.43
N GLY A 43 -13.59 -13.65 11.47
CA GLY A 43 -13.64 -12.19 11.58
C GLY A 43 -15.05 -11.71 11.90
N HIS A 44 -16.06 -12.17 11.16
CA HIS A 44 -17.45 -11.84 11.40
C HIS A 44 -17.95 -12.28 12.79
N LEU A 45 -17.58 -13.49 13.23
CA LEU A 45 -17.94 -13.99 14.57
C LEU A 45 -17.24 -13.22 15.70
N LEU A 46 -16.01 -12.74 15.47
CA LEU A 46 -15.25 -11.96 16.46
C LEU A 46 -15.67 -10.50 16.52
N GLU A 47 -16.26 -9.96 15.46
CA GLU A 47 -16.79 -8.60 15.41
C GLU A 47 -17.87 -8.39 16.49
N GLU A 48 -18.72 -9.39 16.73
CA GLU A 48 -19.71 -9.38 17.82
C GLU A 48 -19.09 -9.16 19.20
N ASN A 49 -17.87 -9.65 19.41
CA ASN A 49 -17.18 -9.53 20.68
C ASN A 49 -16.37 -8.23 20.84
N ARG A 50 -16.25 -7.35 19.83
CA ARG A 50 -15.48 -6.07 19.85
C ARG A 50 -14.01 -6.14 20.26
N TRP A 51 -13.43 -7.32 20.51
CA TRP A 51 -12.06 -7.45 21.03
C TRP A 51 -10.98 -7.47 19.93
N ALA A 52 -11.33 -7.74 18.67
CA ALA A 52 -10.38 -7.81 17.57
C ALA A 52 -10.93 -7.18 16.29
N ASN A 53 -10.09 -6.41 15.59
CA ASN A 53 -10.35 -5.96 14.22
C ASN A 53 -10.13 -7.13 13.24
N GLU A 54 -10.82 -7.14 12.11
CA GLU A 54 -10.74 -8.19 11.09
C GLU A 54 -9.30 -8.43 10.61
N SER A 55 -8.51 -7.37 10.48
CA SER A 55 -7.10 -7.41 10.05
C SER A 55 -6.18 -8.07 11.07
N ILE A 56 -6.44 -7.84 12.36
CA ILE A 56 -5.71 -8.49 13.45
C ILE A 56 -6.03 -9.98 13.44
N THR A 57 -7.31 -10.33 13.25
CA THR A 57 -7.75 -11.72 13.11
C THR A 57 -7.10 -12.38 11.91
N ALA A 58 -7.05 -11.72 10.74
CA ALA A 58 -6.41 -12.24 9.54
C ALA A 58 -4.90 -12.45 9.73
N LEU A 59 -4.21 -11.50 10.35
CA LEU A 59 -2.78 -11.60 10.65
C LEU A 59 -2.49 -12.75 11.63
N LEU A 60 -3.26 -12.87 12.71
CA LEU A 60 -3.11 -13.95 13.70
C LEU A 60 -3.41 -15.31 13.08
N LEU A 61 -4.45 -15.41 12.24
CA LEU A 61 -4.75 -16.65 11.53
C LEU A 61 -3.62 -16.99 10.54
N GLY A 62 -3.10 -16.02 9.81
CA GLY A 62 -1.94 -16.18 8.93
C GLY A 62 -0.73 -16.73 9.69
N LEU A 63 -0.44 -16.19 10.87
CA LEU A 63 0.63 -16.67 11.74
C LEU A 63 0.38 -18.09 12.23
N CYS A 64 -0.83 -18.41 12.71
CA CYS A 64 -1.21 -19.77 13.09
C CYS A 64 -1.04 -20.76 11.92
N CYS A 65 -1.45 -20.37 10.72
CA CYS A 65 -1.31 -21.18 9.51
C CYS A 65 0.16 -21.37 9.13
N GLY A 66 0.97 -20.32 9.21
CA GLY A 66 2.41 -20.41 9.00
C GLY A 66 3.07 -21.39 9.99
N VAL A 67 2.67 -21.39 11.26
CA VAL A 67 3.15 -22.38 12.26
C VAL A 67 2.77 -23.79 11.85
N VAL A 68 1.50 -24.02 11.47
CA VAL A 68 1.03 -25.35 11.05
C VAL A 68 1.80 -25.85 9.82
N VAL A 69 1.99 -25.02 8.80
CA VAL A 69 2.76 -25.37 7.60
C VAL A 69 4.20 -25.71 7.95
N LEU A 70 4.83 -24.93 8.83
CA LEU A 70 6.20 -25.12 9.26
C LEU A 70 6.38 -26.40 10.09
N LEU A 71 5.41 -26.76 10.93
CA LEU A 71 5.38 -28.05 11.64
C LEU A 71 5.22 -29.23 10.67
N ILE A 72 4.34 -29.14 9.68
CA ILE A 72 4.12 -30.19 8.68
C ILE A 72 5.37 -30.38 7.81
N THR A 73 6.03 -29.29 7.43
CA THR A 73 7.23 -29.31 6.57
C THR A 73 8.51 -29.59 7.38
N LYS A 74 8.39 -29.96 8.66
CA LYS A 74 9.53 -30.25 9.56
C LYS A 74 10.61 -29.15 9.54
N PHE A 75 10.21 -27.89 9.61
CA PHE A 75 11.12 -26.72 9.59
C PHE A 75 11.93 -26.56 8.28
N GLN A 76 11.52 -27.21 7.19
CA GLN A 76 12.01 -26.90 5.86
C GLN A 76 11.18 -25.78 5.23
N SER A 77 11.82 -24.94 4.41
CA SER A 77 11.14 -23.84 3.74
C SER A 77 10.15 -24.38 2.71
N SER A 78 8.91 -23.91 2.82
CA SER A 78 7.84 -24.18 1.88
C SER A 78 7.68 -22.96 0.97
N ARG A 79 7.65 -23.17 -0.36
CA ARG A 79 7.38 -22.10 -1.33
C ARG A 79 6.08 -21.33 -1.08
N ILE A 80 5.16 -21.92 -0.32
CA ILE A 80 3.88 -21.33 0.08
C ILE A 80 4.07 -20.15 1.06
N LEU A 81 5.16 -20.13 1.83
CA LEU A 81 5.44 -19.09 2.82
C LEU A 81 6.17 -17.88 2.22
N VAL A 82 6.69 -17.97 1.00
CA VAL A 82 7.49 -16.91 0.39
C VAL A 82 6.57 -15.85 -0.19
N PHE A 83 6.70 -14.61 0.29
CA PHE A 83 6.00 -13.45 -0.25
C PHE A 83 6.44 -13.10 -1.68
N SER A 84 5.48 -13.02 -2.61
CA SER A 84 5.70 -12.51 -3.97
C SER A 84 5.37 -11.03 -4.04
N GLU A 85 6.39 -10.21 -4.24
CA GLU A 85 6.28 -8.77 -4.43
C GLU A 85 5.46 -8.42 -5.68
N ASP A 86 5.66 -9.16 -6.77
CA ASP A 86 4.89 -9.01 -8.01
C ASP A 86 3.39 -9.24 -7.77
N LEU A 87 3.05 -10.27 -7.00
CA LEU A 87 1.65 -10.55 -6.67
C LEU A 87 1.04 -9.38 -5.88
N PHE A 88 1.78 -8.85 -4.92
CA PHE A 88 1.34 -7.73 -4.10
C PHE A 88 1.11 -6.46 -4.94
N PHE A 89 2.13 -6.00 -5.66
CA PHE A 89 2.07 -4.75 -6.41
C PHE A 89 1.17 -4.84 -7.64
N LEU A 90 1.15 -5.97 -8.35
CA LEU A 90 0.38 -6.10 -9.58
C LEU A 90 -1.06 -6.55 -9.37
N TYR A 91 -1.40 -7.24 -8.28
CA TYR A 91 -2.75 -7.84 -8.09
C TYR A 91 -3.49 -7.35 -6.86
N LEU A 92 -2.82 -7.19 -5.72
CA LEU A 92 -3.50 -6.89 -4.45
C LEU A 92 -3.63 -5.38 -4.18
N LEU A 93 -2.57 -4.62 -4.44
CA LEU A 93 -2.53 -3.19 -4.13
C LEU A 93 -3.48 -2.35 -5.01
N PRO A 94 -3.56 -2.53 -6.35
CA PRO A 94 -4.39 -1.68 -7.20
C PRO A 94 -5.87 -1.59 -6.81
N PRO A 95 -6.60 -2.69 -6.53
CA PRO A 95 -8.02 -2.59 -6.17
C PRO A 95 -8.25 -1.86 -4.83
N ILE A 96 -7.33 -1.97 -3.87
CA ILE A 96 -7.42 -1.30 -2.56
C ILE A 96 -7.34 0.21 -2.73
N ILE A 97 -6.29 0.67 -3.42
CA ILE A 97 -6.04 2.09 -3.63
C ILE A 97 -7.12 2.71 -4.54
N PHE A 98 -7.57 1.96 -5.56
CA PHE A 98 -8.66 2.40 -6.41
C PHE A 98 -9.97 2.57 -5.63
N ASN A 99 -10.35 1.58 -4.83
CA ASN A 99 -11.56 1.65 -4.00
C ASN A 99 -11.49 2.85 -3.03
N ALA A 100 -10.35 3.05 -2.37
CA ALA A 100 -10.15 4.18 -1.48
C ALA A 100 -10.27 5.53 -2.21
N GLY A 101 -9.64 5.68 -3.38
CA GLY A 101 -9.76 6.87 -4.22
C GLY A 101 -11.18 7.09 -4.75
N PHE A 102 -11.90 6.02 -5.05
CA PHE A 102 -13.28 6.08 -5.53
C PHE A 102 -14.25 6.53 -4.43
N GLN A 103 -14.06 6.04 -3.20
CA GLN A 103 -14.97 6.34 -2.09
C GLN A 103 -14.64 7.64 -1.36
N VAL A 104 -13.41 8.17 -1.45
CA VAL A 104 -12.96 9.35 -0.68
C VAL A 104 -13.91 10.55 -0.79
N LYS A 105 -14.13 11.27 0.33
CA LYS A 105 -14.93 12.52 0.33
C LYS A 105 -14.13 13.66 -0.30
N LYS A 106 -14.12 13.70 -1.63
CA LYS A 106 -13.33 14.62 -2.50
C LYS A 106 -13.27 16.06 -1.99
N LYS A 107 -14.42 16.64 -1.62
CA LYS A 107 -14.50 18.03 -1.12
C LYS A 107 -13.65 18.23 0.14
N GLN A 108 -13.67 17.26 1.05
CA GLN A 108 -12.90 17.32 2.29
C GLN A 108 -11.42 17.02 2.05
N PHE A 109 -11.12 16.07 1.16
CA PHE A 109 -9.75 15.76 0.73
C PHE A 109 -9.06 17.00 0.14
N PHE A 110 -9.63 17.61 -0.91
CA PHE A 110 -9.02 18.78 -1.56
C PHE A 110 -8.98 20.02 -0.67
N LYS A 111 -9.96 20.20 0.22
CA LYS A 111 -9.94 21.28 1.22
C LYS A 111 -8.75 21.16 2.20
N ASN A 112 -8.30 19.94 2.50
CA ASN A 112 -7.19 19.69 3.43
C ASN A 112 -5.93 19.19 2.69
N PHE A 113 -5.85 19.35 1.37
CA PHE A 113 -4.75 18.83 0.57
C PHE A 113 -3.38 19.36 1.01
N THR A 114 -3.29 20.64 1.37
CA THR A 114 -2.06 21.22 1.93
C THR A 114 -1.65 20.56 3.25
N THR A 115 -2.62 20.24 4.10
CA THR A 115 -2.36 19.51 5.36
C THR A 115 -1.85 18.11 5.05
N ILE A 116 -2.51 17.39 4.13
CA ILE A 116 -2.09 16.07 3.68
C ILE A 116 -0.64 16.08 3.17
N LEU A 117 -0.30 17.04 2.29
CA LEU A 117 1.05 17.17 1.75
C LEU A 117 2.07 17.51 2.86
N LEU A 118 1.69 18.33 3.82
CA LEU A 118 2.56 18.68 4.95
C LEU A 118 2.86 17.45 5.82
N PHE A 119 1.84 16.67 6.18
CA PHE A 119 2.05 15.43 6.96
C PHE A 119 2.82 14.38 6.15
N GLY A 120 2.45 14.14 4.88
CA GLY A 120 3.06 13.09 4.06
C GLY A 120 4.46 13.40 3.52
N VAL A 121 4.85 14.67 3.37
CA VAL A 121 6.23 15.03 2.96
C VAL A 121 7.08 15.37 4.17
N VAL A 122 6.68 16.38 4.94
CA VAL A 122 7.50 16.87 6.07
C VAL A 122 7.50 15.86 7.21
N GLY A 123 6.36 15.21 7.49
CA GLY A 123 6.28 14.18 8.53
C GLY A 123 7.16 12.97 8.22
N THR A 124 7.20 12.53 6.96
CA THR A 124 8.06 11.42 6.51
C THR A 124 9.54 11.79 6.59
N VAL A 125 9.93 13.01 6.19
CA VAL A 125 11.32 13.48 6.33
C VAL A 125 11.76 13.55 7.80
N ILE A 126 10.89 14.05 8.70
CA ILE A 126 11.17 14.09 10.14
C ILE A 126 11.35 12.66 10.69
N SER A 127 10.44 11.74 10.31
CA SER A 127 10.50 10.34 10.75
C SER A 127 11.76 9.65 10.24
N PHE A 128 12.10 9.85 8.97
CA PHE A 128 13.35 9.37 8.36
C PHE A 128 14.57 9.81 9.17
N CYS A 129 14.72 11.11 9.43
CA CYS A 129 15.86 11.63 10.19
C CYS A 129 15.94 11.03 11.61
N LEU A 130 14.81 10.92 12.31
CA LEU A 130 14.75 10.40 13.68
C LEU A 130 15.04 8.89 13.73
N ILE A 131 14.44 8.10 12.85
CA ILE A 131 14.64 6.65 12.81
C ILE A 131 16.07 6.34 12.40
N SER A 132 16.62 6.99 11.37
CA SER A 132 18.00 6.77 10.94
C SER A 132 19.03 7.14 12.01
N LEU A 133 18.87 8.32 12.64
CA LEU A 133 19.77 8.76 13.71
C LEU A 133 19.64 7.83 14.94
N GLY A 134 18.40 7.48 15.30
CA GLY A 134 18.12 6.56 16.39
C GLY A 134 18.72 5.18 16.16
N ALA A 135 18.56 4.63 14.95
CA ALA A 135 19.15 3.35 14.57
C ALA A 135 20.68 3.40 14.64
N TYR A 136 21.32 4.44 14.10
CA TYR A 136 22.77 4.63 14.17
C TYR A 136 23.30 4.65 15.62
N LEU A 137 22.62 5.36 16.52
CA LEU A 137 23.05 5.49 17.92
C LEU A 137 22.78 4.23 18.75
N LEU A 138 21.60 3.64 18.60
CA LEU A 138 21.13 2.55 19.46
C LEU A 138 21.62 1.18 19.00
N PHE A 139 21.70 0.92 17.69
CA PHE A 139 22.19 -0.37 17.19
C PHE A 139 23.66 -0.61 17.55
N LYS A 140 24.46 0.47 17.55
CA LYS A 140 25.85 0.43 18.04
C LYS A 140 25.93 0.06 19.53
N ARG A 141 24.95 0.47 20.34
CA ARG A 141 24.87 0.11 21.77
C ARG A 141 24.42 -1.34 21.99
N ILE A 142 23.61 -1.88 21.09
CA ILE A 142 23.07 -3.25 21.13
C ILE A 142 24.09 -4.28 20.62
N GLY A 143 25.21 -3.83 20.01
CA GLY A 143 26.28 -4.68 19.51
C GLY A 143 26.16 -5.04 18.02
N VAL A 144 25.29 -4.33 17.28
CA VAL A 144 25.20 -4.45 15.82
C VAL A 144 26.14 -3.42 15.20
N THR A 145 27.38 -3.85 14.90
CA THR A 145 28.46 -2.95 14.45
C THR A 145 28.87 -3.14 12.99
N SER A 146 28.20 -4.02 12.24
CA SER A 146 28.55 -4.37 10.86
C SER A 146 27.75 -3.61 9.79
N LEU A 147 27.07 -2.52 10.16
CA LEU A 147 26.22 -1.75 9.24
C LEU A 147 26.90 -0.44 8.86
N ASP A 148 26.83 -0.10 7.58
CA ASP A 148 27.32 1.16 7.07
C ASP A 148 26.30 2.29 7.32
N ILE A 149 26.75 3.54 7.18
CA ILE A 149 25.87 4.72 7.32
C ILE A 149 24.68 4.64 6.37
N GLN A 150 24.91 4.11 5.16
CA GLN A 150 23.87 3.93 4.15
C GLN A 150 22.77 2.97 4.61
N ASP A 151 23.10 1.91 5.35
CA ASP A 151 22.13 0.95 5.87
C ASP A 151 21.20 1.60 6.91
N TYR A 152 21.75 2.41 7.82
CA TYR A 152 20.93 3.13 8.81
C TYR A 152 19.99 4.15 8.16
N LEU A 153 20.45 4.81 7.10
CA LEU A 153 19.63 5.71 6.30
C LEU A 153 18.53 4.94 5.55
N ALA A 154 18.87 3.78 4.96
CA ALA A 154 17.92 2.93 4.25
C ALA A 154 16.81 2.43 5.19
N VAL A 155 17.16 1.98 6.39
CA VAL A 155 16.20 1.57 7.43
C VAL A 155 15.24 2.72 7.78
N GLY A 156 15.75 3.93 7.95
CA GLY A 156 14.89 5.09 8.20
C GLY A 156 13.99 5.43 7.02
N ALA A 157 14.46 5.29 5.78
CA ALA A 157 13.65 5.57 4.59
C ALA A 157 12.49 4.57 4.49
N ILE A 158 12.78 3.28 4.64
CA ILE A 158 11.78 2.21 4.59
C ILE A 158 10.74 2.38 5.71
N LEU A 159 11.17 2.60 6.95
CA LEU A 159 10.27 2.69 8.11
C LEU A 159 9.60 4.06 8.27
N SER A 160 9.98 5.07 7.47
CA SER A 160 9.30 6.37 7.44
C SER A 160 7.99 6.33 6.63
N ALA A 161 7.89 5.38 5.68
CA ALA A 161 6.63 5.05 5.04
C ALA A 161 5.73 4.35 6.06
N THR A 162 4.44 4.65 6.04
CA THR A 162 3.53 4.06 7.01
C THR A 162 2.23 3.73 6.32
N ASP A 163 1.87 2.46 6.42
CA ASP A 163 0.67 1.95 5.79
C ASP A 163 -0.57 2.48 6.50
N SER A 164 -1.36 3.26 5.75
CA SER A 164 -2.63 3.79 6.23
C SER A 164 -3.76 2.78 6.11
N VAL A 165 -3.63 1.71 5.31
CA VAL A 165 -4.71 0.76 5.02
C VAL A 165 -5.24 0.10 6.30
N CYS A 166 -4.34 -0.38 7.17
CA CYS A 166 -4.70 -0.95 8.47
C CYS A 166 -5.55 0.00 9.33
N THR A 167 -5.15 1.27 9.38
CA THR A 167 -5.80 2.29 10.23
C THR A 167 -7.16 2.70 9.67
N LEU A 168 -7.31 2.69 8.34
CA LEU A 168 -8.55 3.07 7.67
C LEU A 168 -9.66 2.03 7.87
N GLN A 169 -9.32 0.79 8.17
CA GLN A 169 -10.29 -0.26 8.52
C GLN A 169 -10.95 0.01 9.87
N VAL A 170 -10.24 0.65 10.81
CA VAL A 170 -10.81 1.08 12.09
C VAL A 170 -11.56 2.40 11.94
N LEU A 171 -11.15 3.25 11.00
CA LEU A 171 -11.73 4.57 10.79
C LEU A 171 -12.95 4.52 9.86
N ASN A 172 -14.12 4.77 10.43
CA ASN A 172 -15.33 4.93 9.62
C ASN A 172 -15.32 6.29 8.88
N GLN A 173 -15.35 6.24 7.54
CA GLN A 173 -15.38 7.41 6.67
C GLN A 173 -16.63 8.28 6.87
N ASP A 174 -17.74 7.70 7.33
CA ASP A 174 -18.97 8.43 7.61
C ASP A 174 -18.95 9.17 8.94
N GLU A 175 -18.34 8.59 9.96
CA GLU A 175 -18.19 9.22 11.27
C GLU A 175 -17.06 10.26 11.29
N THR A 176 -15.91 9.94 10.67
CA THR A 176 -14.68 10.76 10.76
C THR A 176 -14.07 11.12 9.39
N PRO A 177 -14.84 11.74 8.47
CA PRO A 177 -14.40 11.95 7.09
C PRO A 177 -13.14 12.81 6.93
N LEU A 178 -12.91 13.74 7.87
CA LEU A 178 -11.69 14.54 7.89
C LEU A 178 -10.46 13.70 8.22
N LEU A 179 -10.54 12.86 9.26
CA LEU A 179 -9.43 12.05 9.72
C LEU A 179 -9.10 10.98 8.68
N TYR A 180 -10.13 10.29 8.18
CA TYR A 180 -10.00 9.34 7.07
C TYR A 180 -9.25 9.95 5.88
N SER A 181 -9.67 11.14 5.42
CA SER A 181 -9.04 11.79 4.26
C SER A 181 -7.59 12.20 4.53
N ILE A 182 -7.27 12.62 5.76
CA ILE A 182 -5.91 13.02 6.13
C ILE A 182 -4.99 11.81 6.22
N VAL A 183 -5.39 10.78 6.98
CA VAL A 183 -4.59 9.57 7.21
C VAL A 183 -4.34 8.82 5.90
N PHE A 184 -5.39 8.65 5.08
CA PHE A 184 -5.23 8.04 3.76
C PHE A 184 -4.30 8.86 2.86
N GLY A 185 -4.55 10.18 2.77
CA GLY A 185 -3.78 11.05 1.88
C GLY A 185 -2.31 11.13 2.30
N GLU A 186 -2.05 11.15 3.60
CA GLU A 186 -0.72 11.08 4.16
C GLU A 186 -0.04 9.76 3.80
N GLY A 187 -0.74 8.62 3.95
CA GLY A 187 -0.28 7.30 3.49
C GLY A 187 0.25 7.32 2.06
N VAL A 188 -0.58 7.75 1.12
CA VAL A 188 -0.20 7.77 -0.30
C VAL A 188 0.99 8.70 -0.59
N VAL A 189 1.05 9.87 0.06
CA VAL A 189 2.15 10.83 -0.13
C VAL A 189 3.43 10.35 0.56
N ASN A 190 3.32 9.67 1.71
CA ASN A 190 4.45 9.16 2.46
C ASN A 190 5.14 8.01 1.70
N ASP A 191 4.39 7.16 1.00
CA ASP A 191 4.93 6.07 0.15
C ASP A 191 5.75 6.64 -1.01
N ALA A 192 5.24 7.67 -1.69
CA ALA A 192 6.01 8.33 -2.74
C ALA A 192 7.26 9.03 -2.19
N THR A 193 7.16 9.64 -1.00
CA THR A 193 8.27 10.35 -0.36
C THR A 193 9.36 9.38 0.11
N SER A 194 8.99 8.22 0.68
CA SER A 194 9.91 7.21 1.18
C SER A 194 10.73 6.56 0.05
N ILE A 195 10.11 6.29 -1.11
CA ILE A 195 10.82 5.80 -2.30
C ILE A 195 11.87 6.82 -2.76
N VAL A 196 11.53 8.11 -2.78
CA VAL A 196 12.50 9.16 -3.16
C VAL A 196 13.63 9.24 -2.13
N LEU A 197 13.32 9.16 -0.83
CA LEU A 197 14.33 9.12 0.23
C LEU A 197 15.21 7.86 0.12
N PHE A 198 14.65 6.70 -0.21
CA PHE A 198 15.41 5.47 -0.36
C PHE A 198 16.35 5.53 -1.58
N ASN A 199 15.87 6.03 -2.71
CA ASN A 199 16.70 6.26 -3.91
C ASN A 199 17.76 7.34 -3.67
N ALA A 200 17.44 8.37 -2.87
CA ALA A 200 18.41 9.34 -2.40
C ALA A 200 19.53 8.63 -1.66
N VAL A 201 19.19 7.82 -0.65
CA VAL A 201 20.16 7.08 0.16
C VAL A 201 21.02 6.16 -0.69
N GLN A 202 20.46 5.46 -1.67
CA GLN A 202 21.25 4.61 -2.58
C GLN A 202 22.23 5.39 -3.46
N SER A 203 21.87 6.61 -3.85
CA SER A 203 22.70 7.49 -4.69
C SER A 203 23.63 8.41 -3.90
N LEU A 204 23.60 8.38 -2.56
CA LEU A 204 24.49 9.17 -1.72
C LEU A 204 25.91 8.62 -1.80
N ASP A 205 26.80 9.41 -2.39
CA ASP A 205 28.24 9.26 -2.19
C ASP A 205 28.61 10.03 -0.91
N VAL A 206 29.00 9.29 0.14
CA VAL A 206 29.28 9.82 1.49
C VAL A 206 30.40 10.87 1.48
N SER A 207 31.19 10.94 0.41
CA SER A 207 32.29 11.88 0.25
C SER A 207 31.87 13.31 -0.16
N ASN A 208 30.68 13.52 -0.75
CA ASN A 208 30.20 14.83 -1.21
C ASN A 208 28.68 14.98 -1.06
N ILE A 209 28.22 15.41 0.13
CA ILE A 209 26.83 15.84 0.31
C ILE A 209 26.68 17.23 -0.33
N ASP A 210 26.30 17.26 -1.60
CA ASP A 210 26.07 18.50 -2.33
C ASP A 210 24.60 18.96 -2.22
N LEU A 211 24.39 20.27 -2.04
CA LEU A 211 23.06 20.91 -2.06
C LEU A 211 22.34 20.61 -3.38
N LEU A 212 23.11 20.45 -4.45
CA LEU A 212 22.62 20.07 -5.77
C LEU A 212 21.91 18.71 -5.78
N THR A 213 22.40 17.74 -5.01
CA THR A 213 21.78 16.41 -4.89
C THR A 213 20.42 16.49 -4.20
N ALA A 214 20.32 17.26 -3.12
CA ALA A 214 19.04 17.49 -2.43
C ALA A 214 18.00 18.18 -3.34
N LEU A 215 18.43 19.19 -4.12
CA LEU A 215 17.55 19.86 -5.09
C LEU A 215 17.11 18.93 -6.22
N LYS A 216 18.01 18.08 -6.71
CA LYS A 216 17.68 17.06 -7.74
C LYS A 216 16.64 16.08 -7.23
N LEU A 217 16.76 15.60 -6.01
CA LEU A 217 15.81 14.67 -5.38
C LEU A 217 14.44 15.30 -5.16
N LEU A 218 14.40 16.55 -4.71
CA LEU A 218 13.16 17.33 -4.61
C LEU A 218 12.52 17.50 -6.00
N GLY A 219 13.32 17.78 -7.02
CA GLY A 219 12.88 17.84 -8.42
C GLY A 219 12.26 16.52 -8.89
N THR A 220 12.91 15.38 -8.61
CA THR A 220 12.39 14.03 -8.92
C THR A 220 11.07 13.76 -8.20
N PHE A 221 10.97 14.10 -6.91
CA PHE A 221 9.73 13.96 -6.15
C PHE A 221 8.58 14.76 -6.78
N LEU A 222 8.81 16.05 -7.05
CA LEU A 222 7.79 16.90 -7.68
C LEU A 222 7.41 16.38 -9.06
N TYR A 223 8.39 15.95 -9.85
CA TYR A 223 8.15 15.32 -11.15
C TYR A 223 7.23 14.11 -11.02
N LEU A 224 7.55 13.15 -10.14
CA LEU A 224 6.75 11.95 -9.92
C LEU A 224 5.34 12.32 -9.42
N LEU A 225 5.22 13.26 -8.48
CA LEU A 225 3.94 13.69 -7.95
C LEU A 225 3.05 14.28 -9.05
N PHE A 226 3.54 15.26 -9.82
CA PHE A 226 2.73 15.95 -10.82
C PHE A 226 2.42 15.08 -12.04
N THR A 227 3.38 14.31 -12.55
CA THR A 227 3.18 13.47 -13.74
C THR A 227 2.27 12.27 -13.47
N SER A 228 2.45 11.59 -12.32
CA SER A 228 1.56 10.49 -11.90
C SER A 228 0.12 11.00 -11.68
N THR A 229 -0.02 12.15 -11.02
CA THR A 229 -1.32 12.80 -10.82
C THR A 229 -1.98 13.15 -12.16
N ALA A 230 -1.23 13.75 -13.09
CA ALA A 230 -1.74 14.12 -14.41
C ALA A 230 -2.18 12.88 -15.22
N LEU A 231 -1.41 11.80 -15.17
CA LEU A 231 -1.75 10.54 -15.82
C LEU A 231 -3.03 9.94 -15.25
N GLY A 232 -3.18 9.93 -13.91
CA GLY A 232 -4.38 9.43 -13.24
C GLY A 232 -5.61 10.24 -13.60
N ILE A 233 -5.50 11.56 -13.63
CA ILE A 233 -6.58 12.46 -14.06
C ILE A 233 -6.95 12.19 -15.52
N ALA A 234 -5.97 12.08 -16.41
CA ALA A 234 -6.21 11.79 -17.83
C ALA A 234 -6.93 10.45 -18.01
N ALA A 235 -6.48 9.38 -17.36
CA ALA A 235 -7.11 8.06 -17.44
C ALA A 235 -8.56 8.07 -16.91
N GLY A 236 -8.80 8.76 -15.80
CA GLY A 236 -10.15 8.92 -15.24
C GLY A 236 -11.10 9.71 -16.16
N LEU A 237 -10.61 10.78 -16.79
CA LEU A 237 -11.38 11.57 -17.76
C LEU A 237 -11.65 10.79 -19.06
N ILE A 238 -10.68 10.02 -19.54
CA ILE A 238 -10.84 9.13 -20.70
C ILE A 238 -11.90 8.07 -20.39
N SER A 239 -11.88 7.46 -19.21
CA SER A 239 -12.92 6.53 -18.78
C SER A 239 -14.31 7.18 -18.78
N ALA A 240 -14.43 8.39 -18.21
CA ALA A 240 -15.67 9.15 -18.20
C ALA A 240 -16.17 9.46 -19.62
N TYR A 241 -15.27 9.82 -20.53
CA TYR A 241 -15.57 10.07 -21.94
C TYR A 241 -16.02 8.81 -22.68
N ILE A 242 -15.32 7.69 -22.50
CA ILE A 242 -15.67 6.40 -23.10
C ILE A 242 -17.07 5.98 -22.65
N ILE A 243 -17.35 5.99 -21.36
CA ILE A 243 -18.66 5.60 -20.82
C ILE A 243 -19.77 6.54 -21.31
N LYS A 244 -19.50 7.85 -21.37
CA LYS A 244 -20.44 8.83 -21.92
C LYS A 244 -20.67 8.66 -23.43
N THR A 245 -19.67 8.22 -24.19
CA THR A 245 -19.78 8.06 -25.66
C THR A 245 -20.40 6.73 -26.04
N LEU A 246 -20.15 5.67 -25.26
CA LEU A 246 -20.78 4.34 -25.41
C LEU A 246 -22.28 4.34 -25.04
N TYR A 247 -22.83 5.50 -24.69
CA TYR A 247 -24.24 5.79 -24.38
C TYR A 247 -25.22 5.54 -25.54
N PHE A 248 -24.80 4.92 -26.66
CA PHE A 248 -25.65 4.54 -27.79
C PHE A 248 -26.60 3.35 -27.46
N GLY A 249 -27.46 3.54 -26.46
CA GLY A 249 -28.75 2.84 -26.33
C GLY A 249 -28.76 1.47 -25.66
N ARG A 250 -27.64 0.99 -25.10
CA ARG A 250 -27.59 -0.30 -24.37
C ARG A 250 -26.75 -0.19 -23.10
N HIS A 251 -27.38 0.31 -22.03
CA HIS A 251 -26.81 0.19 -20.70
C HIS A 251 -26.80 -1.28 -20.27
N SER A 252 -25.62 -1.76 -19.93
CA SER A 252 -25.45 -3.04 -19.23
C SER A 252 -24.53 -2.79 -18.06
N THR A 253 -25.04 -3.04 -16.86
CA THR A 253 -24.33 -2.82 -15.60
C THR A 253 -22.94 -3.45 -15.61
N ASP A 254 -22.83 -4.69 -16.11
CA ASP A 254 -21.58 -5.44 -16.12
C ASP A 254 -20.48 -4.76 -16.96
N ARG A 255 -20.84 -4.20 -18.13
CA ARG A 255 -19.86 -3.53 -19.00
C ARG A 255 -19.37 -2.22 -18.40
N GLU A 256 -20.27 -1.46 -17.78
CA GLU A 256 -19.92 -0.18 -17.14
C GLU A 256 -18.93 -0.41 -15.99
N VAL A 257 -19.26 -1.36 -15.09
CA VAL A 257 -18.38 -1.70 -13.95
C VAL A 257 -17.05 -2.28 -14.42
N ALA A 258 -17.08 -3.22 -15.38
CA ALA A 258 -15.86 -3.81 -15.94
C ALA A 258 -14.93 -2.77 -16.58
N LEU A 259 -15.49 -1.83 -17.37
CA LEU A 259 -14.70 -0.75 -17.98
C LEU A 259 -14.05 0.15 -16.94
N MET A 260 -14.74 0.46 -15.84
CA MET A 260 -14.14 1.26 -14.77
C MET A 260 -12.97 0.53 -14.09
N MET A 261 -13.13 -0.77 -13.79
CA MET A 261 -12.04 -1.58 -13.21
C MET A 261 -10.85 -1.69 -14.15
N LEU A 262 -11.09 -2.02 -15.42
CA LEU A 262 -10.03 -2.17 -16.42
C LEU A 262 -9.29 -0.86 -16.67
N MET A 263 -10.00 0.27 -16.74
CA MET A 263 -9.36 1.59 -16.91
C MET A 263 -8.54 2.01 -15.70
N ALA A 264 -8.98 1.67 -14.49
CA ALA A 264 -8.21 1.89 -13.27
C ALA A 264 -6.90 1.07 -13.30
N TYR A 265 -7.01 -0.22 -13.62
CA TYR A 265 -5.84 -1.10 -13.76
C TYR A 265 -4.88 -0.66 -14.86
N LEU A 266 -5.42 -0.27 -16.02
CA LEU A 266 -4.64 0.24 -17.14
C LEU A 266 -3.86 1.49 -16.74
N SER A 267 -4.45 2.39 -15.93
CA SER A 267 -3.77 3.57 -15.43
C SER A 267 -2.57 3.23 -14.54
N TYR A 268 -2.71 2.20 -13.70
CA TYR A 268 -1.62 1.69 -12.85
C TYR A 268 -0.49 1.09 -13.70
N MET A 269 -0.82 0.16 -14.60
CA MET A 269 0.17 -0.49 -15.46
C MET A 269 0.91 0.51 -16.36
N LEU A 270 0.21 1.52 -16.88
CA LEU A 270 0.83 2.56 -17.69
C LEU A 270 1.78 3.44 -16.87
N ALA A 271 1.47 3.70 -15.60
CA ALA A 271 2.38 4.41 -14.70
C ALA A 271 3.65 3.60 -14.45
N GLU A 272 3.54 2.31 -14.15
CA GLU A 272 4.69 1.42 -13.96
C GLU A 272 5.58 1.35 -15.22
N LEU A 273 4.98 1.24 -16.41
CA LEU A 273 5.71 1.27 -17.69
C LEU A 273 6.47 2.58 -17.92
N LEU A 274 5.96 3.69 -17.39
CA LEU A 274 6.56 5.02 -17.51
C LEU A 274 7.50 5.36 -16.33
N ASN A 275 7.76 4.42 -15.42
CA ASN A 275 8.50 4.64 -14.17
C ASN A 275 7.92 5.80 -13.32
N LEU A 276 6.59 5.91 -13.30
CA LEU A 276 5.82 6.83 -12.48
C LEU A 276 5.25 6.09 -11.26
N SER A 277 4.63 6.81 -10.32
CA SER A 277 3.99 6.17 -9.17
C SER A 277 2.63 5.58 -9.57
N GLY A 278 2.54 4.25 -9.68
CA GLY A 278 1.29 3.55 -9.92
C GLY A 278 0.23 3.83 -8.85
N ILE A 279 0.64 3.87 -7.58
CA ILE A 279 -0.21 4.15 -6.42
C ILE A 279 -0.88 5.53 -6.54
N LEU A 280 -0.10 6.58 -6.80
CA LEU A 280 -0.64 7.93 -7.01
C LEU A 280 -1.57 7.98 -8.23
N THR A 281 -1.16 7.34 -9.33
CA THR A 281 -1.90 7.36 -10.60
C THR A 281 -3.28 6.74 -10.44
N ILE A 282 -3.36 5.51 -9.91
CA ILE A 282 -4.64 4.80 -9.74
C ILE A 282 -5.56 5.50 -8.71
N PHE A 283 -4.97 6.11 -7.67
CA PHE A 283 -5.72 6.88 -6.69
C PHE A 283 -6.42 8.10 -7.31
N PHE A 284 -5.69 8.94 -8.04
CA PHE A 284 -6.28 10.10 -8.72
C PHE A 284 -7.24 9.68 -9.84
N CYS A 285 -6.96 8.57 -10.53
CA CYS A 285 -7.89 7.95 -11.47
C CYS A 285 -9.23 7.61 -10.78
N GLY A 286 -9.19 6.95 -9.62
CA GLY A 286 -10.36 6.66 -8.79
C GLY A 286 -11.14 7.91 -8.36
N ILE A 287 -10.45 8.97 -7.91
CA ILE A 287 -11.09 10.25 -7.56
C ILE A 287 -11.85 10.84 -8.75
N VAL A 288 -11.20 10.90 -9.92
CA VAL A 288 -11.77 11.48 -11.13
C VAL A 288 -12.93 10.64 -11.65
N MET A 289 -12.80 9.31 -11.66
CA MET A 289 -13.89 8.40 -12.03
C MET A 289 -15.09 8.56 -11.10
N SER A 290 -14.85 8.63 -9.79
CA SER A 290 -15.92 8.86 -8.82
C SER A 290 -16.60 10.22 -9.03
N HIS A 291 -15.90 11.24 -9.56
CA HIS A 291 -16.48 12.56 -9.80
C HIS A 291 -17.23 12.65 -11.12
N TYR A 292 -16.66 12.15 -12.21
CA TYR A 292 -17.24 12.29 -13.55
C TYR A 292 -17.93 11.00 -13.99
N THR A 293 -17.23 9.87 -13.98
CA THR A 293 -17.75 8.59 -14.48
C THR A 293 -18.97 8.10 -13.69
N TRP A 294 -18.97 8.23 -12.36
CA TRP A 294 -20.10 7.86 -11.50
C TRP A 294 -21.42 8.51 -11.91
N HIS A 295 -21.39 9.74 -12.41
CA HIS A 295 -22.58 10.45 -12.85
C HIS A 295 -23.03 10.03 -14.27
N ASN A 296 -22.13 9.45 -15.06
CA ASN A 296 -22.40 8.99 -16.43
C ASN A 296 -22.94 7.55 -16.49
N VAL A 297 -22.77 6.75 -15.43
CA VAL A 297 -23.27 5.36 -15.35
C VAL A 297 -24.72 5.30 -14.86
N THR A 298 -25.40 4.17 -15.11
CA THR A 298 -26.77 3.95 -14.64
C THR A 298 -26.88 3.85 -13.12
N GLU A 299 -28.08 4.03 -12.58
CA GLU A 299 -28.34 3.90 -11.15
C GLU A 299 -28.07 2.48 -10.62
N SER A 300 -28.38 1.45 -11.40
CA SER A 300 -27.99 0.06 -11.09
C SER A 300 -26.47 -0.07 -11.02
N SER A 301 -25.75 0.46 -12.01
CA SER A 301 -24.28 0.44 -12.03
C SER A 301 -23.66 1.19 -10.86
N ARG A 302 -24.25 2.29 -10.40
CA ARG A 302 -23.77 3.01 -9.21
C ARG A 302 -23.76 2.11 -7.98
N VAL A 303 -24.88 1.45 -7.70
CA VAL A 303 -24.98 0.53 -6.56
C VAL A 303 -23.98 -0.63 -6.71
N THR A 304 -23.97 -1.28 -7.88
CA THR A 304 -23.08 -2.42 -8.15
C THR A 304 -21.60 -2.03 -8.03
N THR A 305 -21.21 -0.89 -8.58
CA THR A 305 -19.84 -0.35 -8.51
C THR A 305 -19.39 -0.20 -7.06
N LYS A 306 -20.21 0.42 -6.22
CA LYS A 306 -19.86 0.70 -4.82
C LYS A 306 -19.58 -0.60 -4.05
N HIS A 307 -20.44 -1.60 -4.21
CA HIS A 307 -20.27 -2.88 -3.55
C HIS A 307 -19.13 -3.70 -4.16
N ALA A 308 -19.03 -3.78 -5.50
CA ALA A 308 -17.98 -4.54 -6.18
C ALA A 308 -16.58 -4.05 -5.78
N PHE A 309 -16.34 -2.74 -5.79
CA PHE A 309 -15.03 -2.19 -5.46
C PHE A 309 -14.69 -2.38 -3.98
N ALA A 310 -15.68 -2.21 -3.09
CA ALA A 310 -15.50 -2.49 -1.67
C ALA A 310 -15.20 -3.97 -1.40
N THR A 311 -15.92 -4.90 -2.02
CA THR A 311 -15.71 -6.35 -1.84
C THR A 311 -14.34 -6.79 -2.35
N ILE A 312 -13.90 -6.31 -3.53
CA ILE A 312 -12.58 -6.68 -4.07
C ILE A 312 -11.46 -6.11 -3.19
N SER A 313 -11.58 -4.84 -2.74
CA SER A 313 -10.66 -4.22 -1.78
C SER A 313 -10.56 -5.05 -0.50
N PHE A 314 -11.70 -5.43 0.08
CA PHE A 314 -11.77 -6.21 1.31
C PHE A 314 -11.11 -7.59 1.20
N ILE A 315 -11.34 -8.30 0.09
CA ILE A 315 -10.70 -9.60 -0.17
C ILE A 315 -9.19 -9.42 -0.33
N ALA A 316 -8.75 -8.40 -1.09
CA ALA A 316 -7.33 -8.11 -1.29
C ALA A 316 -6.62 -7.74 0.02
N GLU A 317 -7.27 -6.94 0.88
CA GLU A 317 -6.76 -6.59 2.21
C GLU A 317 -6.61 -7.83 3.11
N THR A 318 -7.65 -8.66 3.18
CA THR A 318 -7.63 -9.91 3.96
C THR A 318 -6.52 -10.83 3.47
N PHE A 319 -6.33 -10.92 2.15
CA PHE A 319 -5.23 -11.65 1.53
C PHE A 319 -3.88 -11.12 2.01
N ILE A 320 -3.64 -9.81 1.97
CA ILE A 320 -2.36 -9.22 2.39
C ILE A 320 -2.04 -9.57 3.84
N PHE A 321 -2.98 -9.39 4.78
CA PHE A 321 -2.72 -9.67 6.19
C PHE A 321 -2.47 -11.14 6.47
N LEU A 322 -3.25 -12.03 5.86
CA LEU A 322 -3.02 -13.48 5.96
C LEU A 322 -1.63 -13.83 5.41
N TYR A 323 -1.28 -13.30 4.24
CA TYR A 323 -0.05 -13.63 3.53
C TYR A 323 1.20 -13.09 4.26
N VAL A 324 1.15 -11.87 4.77
CA VAL A 324 2.21 -11.29 5.63
C VAL A 324 2.36 -12.09 6.93
N GLY A 325 1.25 -12.51 7.55
CA GLY A 325 1.28 -13.35 8.75
C GLY A 325 1.97 -14.71 8.51
N MET A 326 1.75 -15.31 7.33
CA MET A 326 2.43 -16.54 6.92
C MET A 326 3.91 -16.30 6.61
N ASP A 327 4.23 -15.23 5.87
CA ASP A 327 5.60 -14.87 5.45
C ASP A 327 6.52 -14.52 6.63
N ALA A 328 5.97 -13.96 7.71
CA ALA A 328 6.73 -13.70 8.94
C ALA A 328 7.40 -14.95 9.54
N LEU A 329 6.87 -16.15 9.24
CA LEU A 329 7.38 -17.43 9.71
C LEU A 329 8.28 -18.14 8.69
N ASP A 330 8.65 -17.50 7.59
CA ASP A 330 9.60 -18.07 6.64
C ASP A 330 11.00 -18.16 7.26
N ILE A 331 11.42 -19.40 7.53
CA ILE A 331 12.65 -19.69 8.26
C ILE A 331 13.91 -19.29 7.49
N ASP A 332 13.86 -19.21 6.15
CA ASP A 332 15.04 -18.88 5.35
C ASP A 332 15.46 -17.41 5.52
N LYS A 333 14.50 -16.50 5.79
CA LYS A 333 14.78 -15.10 6.16
C LYS A 333 15.53 -15.00 7.47
N TRP A 334 15.21 -15.88 8.42
CA TRP A 334 15.76 -15.88 9.77
C TRP A 334 17.07 -16.66 9.88
N LYS A 335 17.26 -17.73 9.10
CA LYS A 335 18.46 -18.58 9.11
C LYS A 335 19.76 -17.83 8.81
N SER A 336 19.70 -16.79 7.98
CA SER A 336 20.85 -15.96 7.63
C SER A 336 21.36 -15.13 8.82
N SER A 337 20.49 -14.84 9.79
CA SER A 337 20.85 -14.06 10.97
C SER A 337 21.47 -14.94 12.04
N LYS A 338 22.77 -14.74 12.32
CA LYS A 338 23.46 -15.33 13.49
C LYS A 338 23.15 -14.58 14.80
N ALA A 339 22.18 -13.67 14.80
CA ALA A 339 21.86 -12.86 15.97
C ALA A 339 21.25 -13.72 17.08
N SER A 340 21.65 -13.44 18.33
CA SER A 340 21.01 -14.07 19.48
C SER A 340 19.53 -13.65 19.54
N PRO A 341 18.62 -14.50 20.08
CA PRO A 341 17.22 -14.12 20.27
C PRO A 341 17.05 -12.80 21.07
N GLY A 342 17.94 -12.54 22.03
CA GLY A 342 17.95 -11.29 22.80
C GLY A 342 18.32 -10.07 21.96
N THR A 343 19.28 -10.19 21.04
CA THR A 343 19.65 -9.12 20.09
C THR A 343 18.48 -8.82 19.16
N PHE A 344 17.80 -9.85 18.65
CA PHE A 344 16.63 -9.69 17.78
C PHE A 344 15.50 -8.92 18.48
N ILE A 345 15.12 -9.35 19.68
CA ILE A 345 14.08 -8.67 20.47
C ILE A 345 14.48 -7.23 20.76
N SER A 346 15.75 -6.99 21.10
CA SER A 346 16.26 -5.64 21.38
C SER A 346 16.19 -4.72 20.15
N VAL A 347 16.63 -5.20 18.98
CA VAL A 347 16.56 -4.46 17.71
C VAL A 347 15.11 -4.15 17.33
N SER A 348 14.24 -5.17 17.36
CA SER A 348 12.82 -5.01 17.01
C SER A 348 12.09 -4.06 17.97
N SER A 349 12.33 -4.18 19.27
CA SER A 349 11.76 -3.27 20.27
C SER A 349 12.26 -1.83 20.08
N THR A 350 13.54 -1.68 19.77
CA THR A 350 14.15 -0.36 19.51
C THR A 350 13.56 0.29 18.27
N LEU A 351 13.44 -0.45 17.16
CA LEU A 351 12.82 0.04 15.93
C LEU A 351 11.36 0.42 16.16
N PHE A 352 10.59 -0.41 16.84
CA PHE A 352 9.21 -0.12 17.20
C PHE A 352 9.10 1.18 18.01
N ALA A 353 9.94 1.35 19.03
CA ALA A 353 9.99 2.58 19.82
C ALA A 353 10.37 3.80 18.96
N LEU A 354 11.36 3.67 18.07
CA LEU A 354 11.77 4.75 17.18
C LEU A 354 10.67 5.16 16.20
N VAL A 355 9.90 4.21 15.66
CA VAL A 355 8.75 4.50 14.80
C VAL A 355 7.67 5.25 15.57
N LEU A 356 7.33 4.81 16.80
CA LEU A 356 6.36 5.49 17.64
C LEU A 356 6.79 6.92 18.01
N VAL A 357 8.06 7.10 18.39
CA VAL A 357 8.62 8.41 18.70
C VAL A 357 8.67 9.30 17.46
N GLY A 358 9.09 8.75 16.32
CA GLY A 358 9.10 9.44 15.03
C GLY A 358 7.71 9.97 14.69
N ARG A 359 6.70 9.10 14.77
CA ARG A 359 5.29 9.45 14.58
C ARG A 359 4.82 10.57 15.51
N ALA A 360 5.05 10.43 16.81
CA ALA A 360 4.69 11.47 17.78
C ALA A 360 5.40 12.81 17.48
N ALA A 361 6.67 12.77 17.10
CA ALA A 361 7.50 13.95 16.88
C ALA A 361 7.03 14.82 15.71
N PHE A 362 6.38 14.26 14.68
CA PHE A 362 5.80 15.08 13.62
C PHE A 362 4.31 15.32 13.78
N VAL A 363 3.54 14.36 14.31
CA VAL A 363 2.07 14.48 14.36
C VAL A 363 1.64 15.64 15.26
N PHE A 364 2.15 15.74 16.49
CA PHE A 364 1.74 16.79 17.42
C PHE A 364 2.16 18.19 16.95
N PRO A 365 3.43 18.44 16.54
CA PRO A 365 3.84 19.77 16.11
C PRO A 365 3.13 20.22 14.83
N ILE A 366 3.03 19.35 13.81
CA ILE A 366 2.39 19.68 12.54
C ILE A 366 0.89 19.93 12.73
N ALA A 367 0.22 19.12 13.56
CA ALA A 367 -1.18 19.35 13.90
C ALA A 367 -1.37 20.70 14.60
N ASN A 368 -0.47 21.07 15.53
CA ASN A 368 -0.55 22.35 16.23
C ASN A 368 -0.32 23.54 15.29
N ILE A 369 0.71 23.48 14.43
CA ILE A 369 0.97 24.48 13.39
C ILE A 369 -0.26 24.64 12.47
N THR A 370 -0.82 23.53 12.02
CA THR A 370 -2.01 23.53 11.16
C THR A 370 -3.23 24.13 11.88
N ASN A 371 -3.39 23.85 13.17
CA ASN A 371 -4.47 24.41 13.99
C ASN A 371 -4.34 25.92 14.23
N CYS A 372 -3.11 26.45 14.28
CA CYS A 372 -2.84 27.89 14.34
C CYS A 372 -3.21 28.59 13.03
N ILE A 373 -2.95 27.95 11.89
CA ILE A 373 -3.25 28.51 10.56
C ILE A 373 -4.76 28.46 10.25
N LYS A 374 -5.48 27.47 10.79
CA LYS A 374 -6.92 27.29 10.52
C LYS A 374 -7.80 28.25 11.34
N LYS A 375 -8.48 29.15 10.62
CA LYS A 375 -9.41 30.15 11.21
C LYS A 375 -10.74 29.60 11.72
N ARG A 376 -11.20 28.41 11.29
CA ARG A 376 -12.51 27.85 11.68
C ARG A 376 -12.38 26.69 12.69
N PRO A 377 -13.15 26.68 13.80
CA PRO A 377 -13.05 25.67 14.85
C PRO A 377 -13.38 24.25 14.35
N SER A 378 -14.35 24.10 13.44
CA SER A 378 -14.75 22.79 12.88
C SER A 378 -13.71 22.11 11.98
N THR A 379 -12.59 22.79 11.69
CA THR A 379 -11.50 22.24 10.87
C THR A 379 -10.25 21.92 11.67
N LYS A 380 -10.26 22.20 12.97
CA LYS A 380 -9.14 21.92 13.88
C LYS A 380 -9.06 20.42 14.18
N ILE A 381 -7.84 19.93 14.29
CA ILE A 381 -7.55 18.56 14.68
C ILE A 381 -7.41 18.56 16.21
N GLU A 382 -8.43 18.13 16.93
CA GLU A 382 -8.41 18.04 18.39
C GLU A 382 -7.38 17.01 18.87
N LEU A 383 -6.84 17.18 20.08
CA LEU A 383 -5.85 16.26 20.66
C LEU A 383 -6.30 14.80 20.66
N ARG A 384 -7.59 14.53 20.91
CA ARG A 384 -8.15 13.16 20.81
C ARG A 384 -8.06 12.56 19.40
N LYS A 385 -8.12 13.40 18.37
CA LYS A 385 -7.98 12.99 16.95
C LYS A 385 -6.52 12.94 16.48
N GLN A 386 -5.59 13.49 17.27
CA GLN A 386 -4.14 13.42 16.99
C GLN A 386 -3.53 12.14 17.56
N ALA A 387 -4.13 11.61 18.63
CA ALA A 387 -3.71 10.37 19.29
C ALA A 387 -4.40 9.11 18.72
N LEU A 388 -5.26 9.29 17.71
CA LEU A 388 -6.01 8.28 16.97
C LEU A 388 -5.31 8.10 15.62
#